data_AF-A0A3N0ZRD6-F1
#
_entry.id   AF-A0A3N0ZRD6-F1
#
_cell.length_a   1.000
_cell.length_b   1.000
_cell.length_c   1.000
_cell.angle_alpha   90.00
_cell.angle_beta   90.00
_cell.angle_gamma   90.00
#
_symmetry.space_group_name_H-M   'P 1'
#
loop_
_entity.id
_entity.type
_entity.pdbx_description
1 polymer ?
#
loop_
_entity_poly.entity_id
_entity_poly.type
_entity_poly.pdbx_seq_one_letter_code
_entity_poly.pdbx_strand_id
1 'polypeptide(L)'
;MHLTLLGVAILIISYASINSLEISPEQQLGVTDSLQKARNLLEEAKVKSEQKGIEIIIRNVDISRYPDVKIIVEAYNTYGYPLDTLYAENLTVLENGVEKKVISAEKISVNERVPVDFIFIIDKTGSMQKYIDDVKKNISNFTTNLVRRGIDYNIGLILFSDYVEDQYQPTDNVIAFLGWLSYVRAQGGFDEKENALEALEAACKMKFRPSANKVAVLITDAPYHSAGEQGEGTTDQTLESIIELLKKNDVRLFSIVPPKLKNYERMSKSTRGSFFDIDYPFSTILDNFSNQLTSVYALKYRSEQKVIPDSINIALLNEQKQQLVRKIIPIVELGRKLIIENLLYKFGSFDLPDTVIELEVLKEFMINKPNVAILVEGHTDSVGTNIMNDKLSLLRAESVKNYLIKKGINAQRIRTKGYGKRRPIATNETEFGRKLNRRTEIVIIGK
;
A
#
# COMPACT_ATOMS: atom_id res chain seq x y z
N MET A 1 14.02 44.12 -45.39
CA MET A 1 15.30 43.36 -45.38
C MET A 1 15.57 42.95 -43.94
N HIS A 2 15.83 41.68 -43.57
CA HIS A 2 16.94 40.79 -44.00
C HIS A 2 18.31 41.35 -43.60
N LEU A 3 19.27 40.62 -43.00
CA LEU A 3 19.39 39.24 -42.47
C LEU A 3 20.58 39.25 -41.43
N THR A 4 20.96 38.30 -40.56
CA THR A 4 20.68 36.86 -40.22
C THR A 4 21.00 36.74 -38.69
N LEU A 5 20.30 36.01 -37.80
CA LEU A 5 20.24 34.55 -37.58
C LEU A 5 21.61 33.81 -37.45
N LEU A 6 21.74 33.00 -36.38
CA LEU A 6 22.86 32.12 -35.96
C LEU A 6 24.17 32.82 -35.50
N GLY A 7 25.00 32.20 -34.64
CA GLY A 7 24.95 30.81 -34.16
C GLY A 7 25.62 30.53 -32.80
N VAL A 8 25.59 29.26 -32.39
CA VAL A 8 25.99 28.74 -31.07
C VAL A 8 27.50 28.49 -30.96
N ALA A 9 28.09 28.80 -29.81
CA ALA A 9 29.32 28.17 -29.34
C ALA A 9 29.34 28.04 -27.80
N ILE A 10 29.85 26.91 -27.31
CA ILE A 10 30.04 26.61 -25.88
C ILE A 10 31.44 27.06 -25.47
N LEU A 11 31.62 27.57 -24.25
CA LEU A 11 32.90 27.41 -23.55
C LEU A 11 32.69 27.27 -22.03
N ILE A 12 33.35 26.26 -21.45
CA ILE A 12 33.48 26.10 -20.00
C ILE A 12 34.80 26.73 -19.60
N ILE A 13 34.77 27.69 -18.67
CA ILE A 13 35.96 28.13 -17.92
C ILE A 13 35.62 28.06 -16.44
N SER A 14 36.54 27.50 -15.67
CA SER A 14 36.44 27.29 -14.23
C SER A 14 37.48 28.15 -13.47
N TYR A 15 37.43 28.06 -12.14
CA TYR A 15 38.32 28.67 -11.15
C TYR A 15 38.11 30.14 -10.79
N ALA A 16 38.46 30.43 -9.52
CA ALA A 16 38.06 31.62 -8.78
C ALA A 16 39.21 32.60 -8.56
N SER A 17 38.89 33.88 -8.67
CA SER A 17 39.56 35.04 -8.04
C SER A 17 38.60 36.22 -8.24
N ILE A 18 37.67 36.49 -7.32
CA ILE A 18 37.86 37.28 -6.10
C ILE A 18 38.43 38.67 -6.39
N ASN A 19 37.54 39.66 -6.31
CA ASN A 19 37.73 41.07 -5.98
C ASN A 19 38.78 41.91 -6.74
N SER A 20 38.32 42.63 -7.77
CA SER A 20 38.59 44.08 -7.89
C SER A 20 37.61 44.79 -8.83
N LEU A 21 36.58 45.44 -8.27
CA LEU A 21 35.79 46.50 -8.92
C LEU A 21 34.92 47.17 -7.84
N GLU A 22 35.18 48.45 -7.55
CA GLU A 22 34.43 49.21 -6.56
C GLU A 22 33.09 49.71 -7.14
N ILE A 23 32.05 49.72 -6.30
CA ILE A 23 30.66 50.06 -6.67
C ILE A 23 30.23 51.28 -5.86
N SER A 24 29.56 52.24 -6.51
CA SER A 24 29.35 53.59 -5.95
C SER A 24 28.32 53.63 -4.80
N PRO A 25 28.36 54.66 -3.92
CA PRO A 25 27.48 54.74 -2.74
C PRO A 25 25.99 54.72 -3.06
N GLU A 26 25.56 55.30 -4.19
CA GLU A 26 24.16 55.31 -4.61
C GLU A 26 23.66 53.89 -4.99
N GLN A 27 24.55 53.05 -5.51
CA GLN A 27 24.25 51.64 -5.77
C GLN A 27 24.23 50.80 -4.48
N GLN A 28 24.90 51.24 -3.41
CA GLN A 28 24.79 50.58 -2.10
C GLN A 28 23.44 50.85 -1.42
N LEU A 29 22.86 52.06 -1.57
CA LEU A 29 21.63 52.44 -0.86
C LEU A 29 20.38 51.67 -1.36
N GLY A 30 20.29 51.42 -2.67
CA GLY A 30 19.23 50.57 -3.24
C GLY A 30 19.40 49.08 -2.91
N VAL A 31 20.65 48.63 -2.76
CA VAL A 31 20.97 47.24 -2.37
C VAL A 31 20.70 47.00 -0.88
N THR A 32 20.90 47.99 0.00
CA THR A 32 20.59 47.82 1.43
C THR A 32 19.08 47.84 1.71
N ASP A 33 18.26 48.71 1.09
CA ASP A 33 16.80 48.61 1.28
C ASP A 33 16.25 47.29 0.72
N SER A 34 16.68 46.87 -0.48
CA SER A 34 16.22 45.60 -1.05
C SER A 34 16.69 44.37 -0.25
N LEU A 35 17.91 44.36 0.27
CA LEU A 35 18.36 43.29 1.19
C LEU A 35 17.67 43.36 2.55
N GLN A 36 17.42 44.54 3.12
CA GLN A 36 16.74 44.68 4.42
C GLN A 36 15.26 44.31 4.30
N LYS A 37 14.60 44.68 3.19
CA LYS A 37 13.23 44.30 2.85
C LYS A 37 13.13 42.79 2.56
N ALA A 38 14.11 42.20 1.88
CA ALA A 38 14.23 40.74 1.75
C ALA A 38 14.50 40.05 3.11
N ARG A 39 15.30 40.66 3.99
CA ARG A 39 15.55 40.16 5.35
C ARG A 39 14.28 40.18 6.20
N ASN A 40 13.54 41.28 6.17
CA ASN A 40 12.26 41.40 6.87
C ASN A 40 11.23 40.39 6.31
N LEU A 41 11.13 40.23 4.98
CA LEU A 41 10.33 39.16 4.38
C LEU A 41 10.79 37.75 4.82
N LEU A 42 12.10 37.52 4.98
CA LEU A 42 12.66 36.26 5.50
C LEU A 42 12.56 36.10 7.03
N GLU A 43 12.22 37.15 7.79
CA GLU A 43 11.94 37.11 9.22
C GLU A 43 10.43 36.95 9.47
N GLU A 44 9.59 37.64 8.70
CA GLU A 44 8.13 37.47 8.68
C GLU A 44 7.73 36.07 8.16
N ALA A 45 8.45 35.53 7.18
CA ALA A 45 8.26 34.16 6.70
C ALA A 45 8.78 33.05 7.65
N LYS A 46 9.41 33.38 8.79
CA LYS A 46 9.97 32.38 9.72
C LYS A 46 8.99 31.85 10.77
N VAL A 47 7.78 32.40 10.90
CA VAL A 47 6.93 32.13 12.08
C VAL A 47 5.46 31.79 11.75
N LYS A 48 5.19 30.51 11.43
CA LYS A 48 4.17 29.67 12.10
C LYS A 48 4.08 28.23 11.54
N SER A 49 3.86 27.27 12.45
CA SER A 49 3.74 25.81 12.24
C SER A 49 5.04 25.15 11.71
N GLU A 50 5.72 24.19 12.36
CA GLU A 50 5.33 23.05 13.22
C GLU A 50 4.92 21.75 12.51
N GLN A 51 5.74 21.30 11.53
CA GLN A 51 6.47 20.03 11.65
C GLN A 51 7.57 19.93 10.57
N LYS A 52 8.75 19.36 10.89
CA LYS A 52 9.91 19.30 9.97
C LYS A 52 10.05 17.92 9.33
N GLY A 53 10.33 17.90 8.02
CA GLY A 53 10.97 16.79 7.33
C GLY A 53 10.15 15.51 7.18
N ILE A 54 9.03 15.58 6.45
CA ILE A 54 8.10 14.46 6.22
C ILE A 54 8.19 13.94 4.79
N GLU A 55 8.51 12.67 4.60
CA GLU A 55 8.42 11.97 3.30
C GLU A 55 7.06 11.28 3.18
N ILE A 56 6.31 11.55 2.09
CA ILE A 56 4.95 11.01 1.89
C ILE A 56 4.87 10.25 0.57
N ILE A 57 4.42 9.00 0.64
CA ILE A 57 4.36 8.08 -0.50
C ILE A 57 2.90 7.78 -0.85
N ILE A 58 2.45 8.20 -2.03
CA ILE A 58 1.09 7.95 -2.53
C ILE A 58 0.95 6.48 -2.92
N ARG A 59 0.30 5.68 -2.06
CA ARG A 59 -0.01 4.27 -2.32
C ARG A 59 -1.21 4.12 -3.26
N ASN A 60 -2.35 4.71 -2.93
CA ASN A 60 -3.55 4.65 -3.76
C ASN A 60 -4.32 5.98 -3.77
N VAL A 61 -5.25 6.16 -4.69
CA VAL A 61 -6.24 7.24 -4.67
C VAL A 61 -7.61 6.66 -4.97
N ASP A 62 -8.50 6.82 -4.00
CA ASP A 62 -9.90 6.46 -4.07
C ASP A 62 -10.75 7.69 -4.40
N ILE A 63 -11.66 7.50 -5.35
CA ILE A 63 -12.56 8.50 -5.95
C ILE A 63 -14.02 8.01 -5.91
N SER A 64 -14.30 6.99 -5.08
CA SER A 64 -15.64 6.48 -4.75
C SER A 64 -16.68 7.58 -4.49
N ARG A 65 -16.25 8.69 -3.88
CA ARG A 65 -17.09 9.82 -3.46
C ARG A 65 -16.81 11.12 -4.22
N TYR A 66 -16.30 11.03 -5.45
CA TYR A 66 -15.95 12.19 -6.28
C TYR A 66 -17.10 13.22 -6.35
N PRO A 67 -16.86 14.53 -6.13
CA PRO A 67 -15.57 15.23 -6.13
C PRO A 67 -14.75 15.16 -4.84
N ASP A 68 -15.20 14.46 -3.79
CA ASP A 68 -14.37 14.21 -2.62
C ASP A 68 -13.41 13.04 -2.90
N VAL A 69 -12.10 13.33 -2.85
CA VAL A 69 -11.01 12.42 -3.22
C VAL A 69 -10.22 12.02 -1.97
N LYS A 70 -9.96 10.72 -1.84
CA LYS A 70 -9.27 10.11 -0.69
C LYS A 70 -7.93 9.51 -1.15
N ILE A 71 -6.84 10.23 -0.92
CA ILE A 71 -5.47 9.76 -1.16
C ILE A 71 -5.06 8.84 0.00
N ILE A 72 -4.66 7.62 -0.31
CA ILE A 72 -4.08 6.68 0.65
C ILE A 72 -2.56 6.83 0.58
N VAL A 73 -1.97 7.32 1.66
CA VAL A 73 -0.52 7.59 1.76
C VAL A 73 0.11 6.85 2.93
N GLU A 74 1.40 6.56 2.81
CA GLU A 74 2.27 6.36 3.98
C GLU A 74 3.06 7.64 4.21
N ALA A 75 3.32 8.00 5.48
CA ALA A 75 4.11 9.17 5.85
C ALA A 75 5.22 8.79 6.83
N TYR A 76 6.44 9.27 6.56
CA TYR A 76 7.67 8.96 7.27
C TYR A 76 8.43 10.24 7.66
N ASN A 77 9.24 10.20 8.70
CA ASN A 77 10.17 11.28 9.05
C ASN A 77 11.50 11.16 8.27
N THR A 78 12.40 12.14 8.45
CA THR A 78 13.74 12.18 7.81
C THR A 78 14.62 10.96 8.04
N TYR A 79 14.31 10.13 9.03
CA TYR A 79 15.07 8.94 9.41
C TYR A 79 14.42 7.63 8.92
N GLY A 80 13.32 7.72 8.15
CA GLY A 80 12.61 6.55 7.61
C GLY A 80 11.63 5.88 8.59
N TYR A 81 11.43 6.43 9.79
CA TYR A 81 10.39 5.94 10.71
C TYR A 81 9.03 6.55 10.34
N PRO A 82 7.93 5.76 10.32
CA PRO A 82 6.62 6.28 9.98
C PRO A 82 6.09 7.25 11.05
N LEU A 83 5.24 8.19 10.63
CA LEU A 83 4.64 9.19 11.53
C LEU A 83 3.45 8.64 12.32
N ASP A 84 3.36 9.04 13.58
CA ASP A 84 2.24 8.65 14.45
C ASP A 84 1.02 9.54 14.39
N THR A 85 1.20 10.82 14.05
CA THR A 85 0.15 11.78 13.71
C THR A 85 0.55 12.51 12.43
N LEU A 86 -0.44 12.88 11.60
CA LEU A 86 -0.27 13.67 10.39
C LEU A 86 -1.39 14.71 10.35
N TYR A 87 -1.03 16.00 10.32
CA TYR A 87 -1.96 17.12 10.41
C TYR A 87 -2.41 17.58 9.02
N ALA A 88 -3.70 17.92 8.85
CA ALA A 88 -4.29 18.26 7.56
C ALA A 88 -3.88 19.67 7.11
N GLU A 89 -3.79 20.59 8.07
CA GLU A 89 -3.36 21.98 7.91
C GLU A 89 -1.92 22.12 7.38
N ASN A 90 -1.07 21.12 7.64
CA ASN A 90 0.32 21.07 7.18
C ASN A 90 0.47 20.39 5.80
N LEU A 91 -0.63 20.15 5.06
CA LEU A 91 -0.62 19.40 3.80
C LEU A 91 -1.38 20.09 2.65
N THR A 92 -0.67 20.25 1.53
CA THR A 92 -1.22 20.71 0.25
C THR A 92 -1.10 19.61 -0.80
N VAL A 93 -2.23 19.30 -1.45
CA VAL A 93 -2.33 18.43 -2.62
C VAL A 93 -2.23 19.29 -3.87
N LEU A 94 -1.35 18.94 -4.80
CA LEU A 94 -1.37 19.48 -6.16
C LEU A 94 -2.20 18.56 -7.05
N GLU A 95 -3.42 18.95 -7.36
CA GLU A 95 -4.28 18.30 -8.34
C GLU A 95 -4.04 18.94 -9.72
N ASN A 96 -3.43 18.19 -10.64
CA ASN A 96 -3.10 18.64 -12.00
C ASN A 96 -2.26 19.94 -12.06
N GLY A 97 -1.50 20.22 -10.99
CA GLY A 97 -0.69 21.44 -10.84
C GLY A 97 -1.38 22.59 -10.10
N VAL A 98 -2.65 22.44 -9.68
CA VAL A 98 -3.38 23.43 -8.86
C VAL A 98 -3.44 22.96 -7.42
N GLU A 99 -3.16 23.85 -6.47
CA GLU A 99 -3.21 23.53 -5.04
C GLU A 99 -4.63 23.27 -4.54
N LYS A 100 -4.74 22.33 -3.60
CA LYS A 100 -5.95 21.89 -2.91
C LYS A 100 -5.59 21.63 -1.45
N LYS A 101 -6.30 22.28 -0.52
CA LYS A 101 -6.11 22.02 0.91
C LYS A 101 -6.63 20.63 1.28
N VAL A 102 -5.88 19.92 2.12
CA VAL A 102 -6.38 18.69 2.76
C VAL A 102 -7.45 19.08 3.80
N ILE A 103 -8.59 18.40 3.74
CA ILE A 103 -9.76 18.59 4.62
C ILE A 103 -9.61 17.75 5.89
N SER A 104 -9.04 16.55 5.78
CA SER A 104 -8.75 15.66 6.91
C SER A 104 -7.59 14.73 6.58
N ALA A 105 -6.73 14.44 7.57
CA ALA A 105 -5.70 13.42 7.49
C ALA A 105 -5.97 12.35 8.57
N GLU A 106 -6.61 11.25 8.20
CA GLU A 106 -7.07 10.22 9.14
C GLU A 106 -6.15 8.99 9.09
N LYS A 107 -5.55 8.60 10.21
CA LYS A 107 -4.81 7.33 10.33
C LYS A 107 -5.80 6.17 10.25
N ILE A 108 -5.59 5.20 9.37
CA ILE A 108 -6.54 4.10 9.16
C ILE A 108 -6.65 3.27 10.45
N SER A 109 -7.89 3.07 10.92
CA SER A 109 -8.15 2.56 12.27
C SER A 109 -7.76 1.09 12.43
N VAL A 110 -7.45 0.66 13.65
CA VAL A 110 -7.04 -0.72 13.96
C VAL A 110 -8.05 -1.75 13.43
N ASN A 111 -9.33 -1.44 13.57
CA ASN A 111 -10.45 -2.32 13.25
C ASN A 111 -10.81 -2.36 11.75
N GLU A 112 -10.16 -1.52 10.94
CA GLU A 112 -10.26 -1.51 9.47
C GLU A 112 -9.00 -2.07 8.81
N ARG A 113 -8.03 -2.57 9.58
CA ARG A 113 -6.80 -3.16 9.05
C ARG A 113 -7.09 -4.51 8.41
N VAL A 114 -6.39 -4.74 7.30
CA VAL A 114 -6.28 -6.07 6.68
C VAL A 114 -5.55 -6.98 7.68
N PRO A 115 -6.11 -8.14 8.07
CA PRO A 115 -5.45 -9.09 8.97
C PRO A 115 -4.07 -9.52 8.45
N VAL A 116 -3.22 -10.09 9.31
CA VAL A 116 -1.86 -10.48 8.93
C VAL A 116 -1.58 -11.93 9.30
N ASP A 117 -1.16 -12.73 8.33
CA ASP A 117 -0.86 -14.14 8.55
C ASP A 117 0.64 -14.37 8.34
N PHE A 118 1.34 -14.73 9.43
CA PHE A 118 2.79 -14.93 9.47
C PHE A 118 3.14 -16.41 9.42
N ILE A 119 4.06 -16.80 8.53
CA ILE A 119 4.77 -18.08 8.60
C ILE A 119 6.21 -17.78 8.98
N PHE A 120 6.66 -18.22 10.16
CA PHE A 120 8.08 -18.27 10.47
C PHE A 120 8.67 -19.53 9.86
N ILE A 121 9.77 -19.39 9.12
CA ILE A 121 10.45 -20.48 8.41
C ILE A 121 11.88 -20.50 8.96
N ILE A 122 12.16 -21.43 9.86
CA ILE A 122 13.36 -21.43 10.69
C ILE A 122 14.25 -22.62 10.33
N ASP A 123 15.43 -22.29 9.85
CA ASP A 123 16.57 -23.19 9.76
C ASP A 123 16.97 -23.66 11.17
N LYS A 124 17.08 -24.98 11.34
CA LYS A 124 17.43 -25.59 12.62
C LYS A 124 18.69 -26.48 12.54
N THR A 125 19.61 -26.25 11.60
CA THR A 125 20.87 -27.04 11.56
C THR A 125 21.93 -26.53 12.55
N GLY A 126 23.07 -27.23 12.61
CA GLY A 126 24.11 -26.98 13.61
C GLY A 126 24.77 -25.58 13.51
N SER A 127 24.82 -24.96 12.33
CA SER A 127 25.37 -23.61 12.14
C SER A 127 24.54 -22.55 12.86
N MET A 128 23.22 -22.73 12.87
CA MET A 128 22.24 -21.88 13.56
C MET A 128 22.34 -21.94 15.10
N GLN A 129 23.19 -22.79 15.69
CA GLN A 129 23.32 -22.92 17.15
C GLN A 129 23.71 -21.61 17.87
N LYS A 130 24.47 -20.72 17.22
CA LYS A 130 24.78 -19.37 17.75
C LYS A 130 23.62 -18.37 17.66
N TYR A 131 22.60 -18.65 16.83
CA TYR A 131 21.47 -17.75 16.56
C TYR A 131 20.18 -18.20 17.23
N ILE A 132 19.96 -19.51 17.36
CA ILE A 132 18.61 -20.09 17.51
C ILE A 132 17.85 -19.60 18.74
N ASP A 133 18.50 -19.43 19.90
CA ASP A 133 17.80 -18.98 21.11
C ASP A 133 17.52 -17.46 21.11
N ASP A 134 18.36 -16.62 20.50
CA ASP A 134 18.04 -15.19 20.29
C ASP A 134 16.97 -15.02 19.20
N VAL A 135 16.96 -15.83 18.14
CA VAL A 135 15.85 -15.90 17.17
C VAL A 135 14.53 -16.21 17.88
N LYS A 136 14.48 -17.29 18.68
CA LYS A 136 13.28 -17.69 19.45
C LYS A 136 12.81 -16.61 20.42
N LYS A 137 13.73 -16.01 21.17
CA LYS A 137 13.46 -14.91 22.11
C LYS A 137 12.87 -13.69 21.39
N ASN A 138 13.42 -13.31 20.24
CA ASN A 138 12.93 -12.17 19.48
C ASN A 138 11.57 -12.43 18.80
N ILE A 139 11.34 -13.63 18.27
CA ILE A 139 10.01 -14.03 17.77
C ILE A 139 8.98 -13.98 18.90
N SER A 140 9.33 -14.48 20.10
CA SER A 140 8.45 -14.41 21.29
C SER A 140 8.12 -12.97 21.72
N ASN A 141 9.11 -12.07 21.69
CA ASN A 141 8.89 -10.64 21.93
C ASN A 141 7.95 -10.03 20.88
N PHE A 142 8.11 -10.41 19.61
CA PHE A 142 7.27 -9.93 18.51
C PHE A 142 5.82 -10.39 18.64
N THR A 143 5.56 -11.68 18.89
CA THR A 143 4.18 -12.18 19.05
C THR A 143 3.49 -11.55 20.26
N THR A 144 4.23 -11.33 21.35
CA THR A 144 3.76 -10.55 22.51
C THR A 144 3.41 -9.10 22.13
N ASN A 145 4.20 -8.46 21.26
CA ASN A 145 3.91 -7.13 20.73
C ASN A 145 2.68 -7.11 19.80
N LEU A 146 2.44 -8.15 18.99
CA LEU A 146 1.21 -8.25 18.17
C LEU A 146 -0.05 -8.27 19.04
N VAL A 147 -0.05 -9.13 20.07
CA VAL A 147 -1.13 -9.23 21.07
C VAL A 147 -1.35 -7.87 21.76
N ARG A 148 -0.29 -7.25 22.27
CA ARG A 148 -0.37 -5.95 22.97
C ARG A 148 -0.86 -4.81 22.08
N ARG A 149 -0.63 -4.88 20.77
CA ARG A 149 -1.07 -3.89 19.76
C ARG A 149 -2.50 -4.14 19.24
N GLY A 150 -3.16 -5.23 19.64
CA GLY A 150 -4.50 -5.59 19.17
C GLY A 150 -4.56 -5.86 17.66
N ILE A 151 -3.48 -6.43 17.10
CA ILE A 151 -3.42 -6.77 15.68
C ILE A 151 -4.15 -8.10 15.46
N ASP A 152 -5.02 -8.16 14.46
CA ASP A 152 -5.64 -9.41 14.02
C ASP A 152 -4.60 -10.25 13.25
N TYR A 153 -4.11 -11.33 13.86
CA TYR A 153 -3.06 -12.19 13.33
C TYR A 153 -3.42 -13.68 13.31
N ASN A 154 -2.80 -14.41 12.40
CA ASN A 154 -2.49 -15.83 12.58
C ASN A 154 -0.97 -16.01 12.48
N ILE A 155 -0.40 -16.96 13.22
CA ILE A 155 1.03 -17.31 13.14
C ILE A 155 1.18 -18.83 12.99
N GLY A 156 1.98 -19.25 11.99
CA GLY A 156 2.40 -20.62 11.75
C GLY A 156 3.93 -20.76 11.80
N LEU A 157 4.43 -21.99 11.81
CA LEU A 157 5.84 -22.32 11.92
C LEU A 157 6.23 -23.44 10.96
N ILE A 158 7.33 -23.27 10.24
CA ILE A 158 8.01 -24.31 9.46
C ILE A 158 9.43 -24.43 9.99
N LEU A 159 9.90 -25.66 10.19
CA LEU A 159 11.29 -25.96 10.52
C LEU A 159 11.91 -26.75 9.38
N PHE A 160 13.15 -26.43 9.01
CA PHE A 160 13.86 -27.09 7.93
C PHE A 160 15.36 -27.23 8.19
N SER A 161 15.96 -28.12 7.40
CA SER A 161 17.37 -28.46 7.28
C SER A 161 17.63 -28.83 5.80
N ASP A 162 18.35 -29.90 5.49
CA ASP A 162 18.43 -30.53 4.17
C ASP A 162 17.04 -30.90 3.59
N TYR A 163 15.99 -30.94 4.44
CA TYR A 163 14.59 -31.14 4.07
C TYR A 163 13.63 -30.36 5.01
N VAL A 164 12.35 -30.29 4.64
CA VAL A 164 11.31 -29.67 5.49
C VAL A 164 10.85 -30.65 6.55
N GLU A 165 11.18 -30.40 7.82
CA GLU A 165 10.96 -31.34 8.93
C GLU A 165 9.59 -31.17 9.61
N ASP A 166 9.24 -29.93 10.01
CA ASP A 166 8.03 -29.65 10.78
C ASP A 166 7.18 -28.57 10.10
N GLN A 167 5.85 -28.72 10.12
CA GLN A 167 4.90 -27.76 9.53
C GLN A 167 3.66 -27.53 10.40
N TYR A 168 3.68 -26.50 11.23
CA TYR A 168 2.58 -26.08 12.09
C TYR A 168 1.72 -25.02 11.41
N GLN A 169 0.44 -25.34 11.21
CA GLN A 169 -0.51 -24.46 10.50
C GLN A 169 -0.81 -23.16 11.27
N PRO A 170 -1.18 -22.06 10.58
CA PRO A 170 -1.40 -20.77 11.23
C PRO A 170 -2.53 -20.77 12.27
N THR A 171 -2.29 -20.13 13.43
CA THR A 171 -3.28 -19.95 14.50
C THR A 171 -3.16 -18.57 15.17
N ASP A 172 -4.29 -18.08 15.68
CA ASP A 172 -4.44 -16.97 16.61
C ASP A 172 -3.92 -17.28 18.03
N ASN A 173 -3.87 -18.57 18.40
CA ASN A 173 -3.43 -19.02 19.71
C ASN A 173 -1.90 -18.90 19.89
N VAL A 174 -1.48 -17.72 20.39
CA VAL A 174 -0.09 -17.41 20.68
C VAL A 174 0.56 -18.40 21.67
N ILE A 175 -0.19 -19.00 22.60
CA ILE A 175 0.34 -19.97 23.57
C ILE A 175 0.72 -21.27 22.86
N ALA A 176 -0.10 -21.74 21.91
CA ALA A 176 0.22 -22.90 21.09
C ALA A 176 1.47 -22.65 20.23
N PHE A 177 1.54 -21.48 19.57
CA PHE A 177 2.71 -21.09 18.76
C PHE A 177 4.00 -20.98 19.58
N LEU A 178 3.97 -20.33 20.75
CA LEU A 178 5.11 -20.26 21.66
C LEU A 178 5.50 -21.64 22.20
N GLY A 179 4.53 -22.55 22.36
CA GLY A 179 4.76 -23.96 22.62
C GLY A 179 5.63 -24.59 21.54
N TRP A 180 5.22 -24.53 20.27
CA TRP A 180 6.01 -25.07 19.14
C TRP A 180 7.41 -24.45 19.09
N LEU A 181 7.50 -23.12 19.18
CA LEU A 181 8.75 -22.37 19.15
C LEU A 181 9.73 -22.78 20.27
N SER A 182 9.22 -23.16 21.46
CA SER A 182 10.07 -23.56 22.59
C SER A 182 10.92 -24.81 22.32
N TYR A 183 10.40 -25.74 21.51
CA TYR A 183 11.05 -27.01 21.16
C TYR A 183 12.12 -26.88 20.07
N VAL A 184 12.17 -25.76 19.34
CA VAL A 184 13.17 -25.54 18.28
C VAL A 184 14.59 -25.57 18.86
N ARG A 185 15.46 -26.41 18.30
CA ARG A 185 16.88 -26.56 18.65
C ARG A 185 17.70 -26.70 17.38
N ALA A 186 18.89 -26.12 17.36
CA ALA A 186 19.89 -26.36 16.33
C ALA A 186 20.44 -27.80 16.46
N GLN A 187 20.44 -28.57 15.37
CA GLN A 187 20.87 -29.98 15.34
C GLN A 187 21.19 -30.43 13.91
N GLY A 188 22.18 -31.32 13.73
CA GLY A 188 22.51 -31.86 12.40
C GLY A 188 23.20 -30.86 11.46
N GLY A 189 23.01 -31.07 10.15
CA GLY A 189 23.76 -30.44 9.05
C GLY A 189 24.75 -31.42 8.41
N PHE A 190 24.67 -31.61 7.08
CA PHE A 190 25.53 -32.51 6.31
C PHE A 190 26.47 -31.78 5.34
N ASP A 191 25.99 -30.79 4.58
CA ASP A 191 26.83 -29.88 3.79
C ASP A 191 26.70 -28.39 4.22
N GLU A 192 27.06 -27.42 3.37
CA GLU A 192 26.94 -25.98 3.68
C GLU A 192 25.59 -25.37 3.26
N LYS A 193 24.73 -26.11 2.57
CA LYS A 193 23.44 -25.66 2.04
C LYS A 193 22.27 -26.29 2.75
N GLU A 194 21.14 -25.58 2.70
CA GLU A 194 19.88 -25.99 3.32
C GLU A 194 18.72 -25.91 2.33
N ASN A 195 17.61 -26.61 2.59
CA ASN A 195 16.47 -26.70 1.68
C ASN A 195 15.43 -25.57 1.89
N ALA A 196 15.93 -24.34 1.96
CA ALA A 196 15.11 -23.14 2.19
C ALA A 196 14.10 -22.87 1.05
N LEU A 197 14.36 -23.34 -0.17
CA LEU A 197 13.43 -23.17 -1.30
C LEU A 197 12.18 -24.05 -1.13
N GLU A 198 12.33 -25.31 -0.72
CA GLU A 198 11.16 -26.16 -0.44
C GLU A 198 10.41 -25.71 0.81
N ALA A 199 11.12 -25.19 1.83
CA ALA A 199 10.47 -24.58 2.99
C ALA A 199 9.61 -23.35 2.62
N LEU A 200 10.02 -22.56 1.63
CA LEU A 200 9.23 -21.46 1.06
C LEU A 200 8.06 -21.94 0.20
N GLU A 201 8.21 -23.06 -0.52
CA GLU A 201 7.08 -23.71 -1.21
C GLU A 201 6.05 -24.25 -0.20
N ALA A 202 6.51 -24.91 0.87
CA ALA A 202 5.67 -25.40 1.95
C ALA A 202 4.89 -24.25 2.63
N ALA A 203 5.54 -23.10 2.86
CA ALA A 203 4.85 -21.89 3.33
C ALA A 203 3.75 -21.45 2.37
N CYS A 204 3.99 -21.47 1.05
CA CYS A 204 2.96 -21.15 0.04
C CYS A 204 1.78 -22.16 0.02
N LYS A 205 1.96 -23.38 0.55
CA LYS A 205 0.91 -24.41 0.69
C LYS A 205 0.10 -24.29 2.00
N MET A 206 0.49 -23.42 2.95
CA MET A 206 -0.21 -23.25 4.22
C MET A 206 -1.56 -22.52 4.11
N LYS A 207 -2.44 -22.75 5.10
CA LYS A 207 -3.83 -22.25 5.11
C LYS A 207 -3.94 -20.78 5.53
N PHE A 208 -3.37 -19.89 4.73
CA PHE A 208 -3.57 -18.44 4.84
C PHE A 208 -5.05 -18.04 4.74
N ARG A 209 -5.48 -17.06 5.54
CA ARG A 209 -6.78 -16.40 5.37
C ARG A 209 -6.83 -15.66 4.01
N PRO A 210 -7.89 -15.82 3.19
CA PRO A 210 -7.95 -15.20 1.87
C PRO A 210 -7.91 -13.67 1.86
N SER A 211 -8.23 -13.03 2.99
CA SER A 211 -8.26 -11.58 3.18
C SER A 211 -7.11 -11.04 4.04
N ALA A 212 -6.06 -11.83 4.32
CA ALA A 212 -4.91 -11.39 5.11
C ALA A 212 -3.72 -11.00 4.23
N ASN A 213 -2.93 -10.05 4.72
CA ASN A 213 -1.55 -9.82 4.29
C ASN A 213 -0.73 -11.07 4.65
N LYS A 214 -0.24 -11.80 3.63
CA LYS A 214 0.51 -13.04 3.84
C LYS A 214 2.00 -12.75 3.93
N VAL A 215 2.64 -13.19 5.00
CA VAL A 215 4.02 -12.87 5.32
C VAL A 215 4.80 -14.15 5.59
N ALA A 216 5.86 -14.39 4.82
CA ALA A 216 6.85 -15.41 5.12
C ALA A 216 8.06 -14.72 5.76
N VAL A 217 8.58 -15.27 6.86
CA VAL A 217 9.80 -14.79 7.54
C VAL A 217 10.80 -15.93 7.55
N LEU A 218 11.72 -15.94 6.58
CA LEU A 218 12.80 -16.91 6.45
C LEU A 218 14.00 -16.51 7.29
N ILE A 219 14.54 -17.46 8.05
CA ILE A 219 15.64 -17.28 8.99
C ILE A 219 16.62 -18.44 8.80
N THR A 220 17.86 -18.15 8.41
CA THR A 220 18.93 -19.12 8.09
C THR A 220 20.29 -18.42 8.03
N ASP A 221 21.39 -19.11 8.33
CA ASP A 221 22.74 -18.60 8.09
C ASP A 221 23.46 -19.24 6.87
N ALA A 222 22.74 -20.09 6.14
CA ALA A 222 23.22 -20.91 5.04
C ALA A 222 22.66 -20.53 3.65
N PRO A 223 23.45 -20.73 2.57
CA PRO A 223 22.93 -20.77 1.19
C PRO A 223 21.89 -21.89 1.01
N TYR A 224 21.15 -21.84 -0.10
CA TYR A 224 20.12 -22.84 -0.42
C TYR A 224 20.56 -23.81 -1.53
N HIS A 225 19.98 -25.01 -1.53
CA HIS A 225 19.99 -25.90 -2.70
C HIS A 225 19.06 -25.39 -3.82
N SER A 226 19.40 -25.70 -5.07
CA SER A 226 18.60 -25.35 -6.25
C SER A 226 18.50 -26.52 -7.23
N ALA A 227 17.42 -26.55 -8.02
CA ALA A 227 17.18 -27.55 -9.05
C ALA A 227 18.36 -27.67 -10.02
N GLY A 228 18.76 -28.92 -10.31
CA GLY A 228 19.85 -29.24 -11.23
C GLY A 228 21.26 -29.15 -10.63
N GLU A 229 21.41 -28.88 -9.34
CA GLU A 229 22.70 -28.99 -8.64
C GLU A 229 23.15 -30.46 -8.49
N GLN A 230 24.40 -30.65 -8.06
CA GLN A 230 24.97 -31.97 -7.75
C GLN A 230 25.30 -32.00 -6.26
N GLY A 231 24.65 -32.88 -5.50
CA GLY A 231 24.74 -32.99 -4.04
C GLY A 231 23.59 -33.85 -3.49
N GLU A 232 23.39 -33.86 -2.17
CA GLU A 232 22.26 -34.57 -1.54
C GLU A 232 20.96 -33.75 -1.51
N GLY A 233 21.03 -32.44 -1.77
CA GLY A 233 19.86 -31.55 -1.85
C GLY A 233 18.86 -31.94 -2.94
N THR A 234 17.59 -32.09 -2.56
CA THR A 234 16.54 -32.76 -3.35
C THR A 234 15.54 -31.83 -4.07
N THR A 235 15.75 -30.50 -4.03
CA THR A 235 14.70 -29.56 -4.45
C THR A 235 14.57 -29.37 -5.97
N ASP A 236 13.34 -29.52 -6.48
CA ASP A 236 12.95 -29.15 -7.86
C ASP A 236 12.84 -27.61 -8.06
N GLN A 237 13.11 -26.82 -7.01
CA GLN A 237 12.90 -25.38 -7.02
C GLN A 237 14.13 -24.56 -7.42
N THR A 238 13.89 -23.40 -8.01
CA THR A 238 14.89 -22.40 -8.37
C THR A 238 14.56 -21.06 -7.71
N LEU A 239 15.52 -20.13 -7.71
CA LEU A 239 15.29 -18.74 -7.27
C LEU A 239 14.11 -18.09 -8.02
N GLU A 240 13.99 -18.29 -9.34
CA GLU A 240 12.91 -17.68 -10.13
C GLU A 240 11.56 -18.35 -9.86
N SER A 241 11.49 -19.68 -9.80
CA SER A 241 10.22 -20.40 -9.55
C SER A 241 9.66 -20.08 -8.16
N ILE A 242 10.50 -19.92 -7.14
CA ILE A 242 10.06 -19.46 -5.82
C ILE A 242 9.64 -17.99 -5.82
N ILE A 243 10.34 -17.10 -6.54
CA ILE A 243 9.91 -15.71 -6.72
C ILE A 243 8.52 -15.65 -7.40
N GLU A 244 8.27 -16.48 -8.42
CA GLU A 244 6.97 -16.59 -9.08
C GLU A 244 5.91 -17.19 -8.18
N LEU A 245 6.22 -18.25 -7.42
CA LEU A 245 5.29 -18.91 -6.50
C LEU A 245 4.85 -17.98 -5.36
N LEU A 246 5.79 -17.24 -4.75
CA LEU A 246 5.50 -16.25 -3.72
C LEU A 246 4.61 -15.13 -4.28
N LYS A 247 4.93 -14.58 -5.47
CA LYS A 247 4.09 -13.58 -6.17
C LYS A 247 2.69 -14.11 -6.47
N LYS A 248 2.59 -15.32 -7.02
CA LYS A 248 1.33 -15.99 -7.41
C LYS A 248 0.38 -16.21 -6.23
N ASN A 249 0.95 -16.45 -5.04
CA ASN A 249 0.18 -16.61 -3.80
C ASN A 249 -0.02 -15.30 -3.02
N ASP A 250 0.51 -14.17 -3.49
CA ASP A 250 0.57 -12.86 -2.81
C ASP A 250 1.29 -12.91 -1.44
N VAL A 251 2.31 -13.75 -1.32
CA VAL A 251 3.15 -13.89 -0.11
C VAL A 251 4.32 -12.91 -0.19
N ARG A 252 4.50 -12.12 0.87
CA ARG A 252 5.58 -11.15 1.04
C ARG A 252 6.70 -11.77 1.87
N LEU A 253 7.90 -11.92 1.29
CA LEU A 253 9.04 -12.58 1.95
C LEU A 253 9.94 -11.58 2.68
N PHE A 254 10.20 -11.87 3.96
CA PHE A 254 11.22 -11.25 4.78
C PHE A 254 12.33 -12.27 4.99
N SER A 255 13.57 -11.94 4.60
CA SER A 255 14.74 -12.80 4.84
C SER A 255 15.64 -12.18 5.89
N ILE A 256 15.96 -12.95 6.93
CA ILE A 256 16.82 -12.54 8.04
C ILE A 256 18.01 -13.49 8.08
N VAL A 257 19.09 -13.10 7.39
CA VAL A 257 20.17 -13.97 6.94
C VAL A 257 21.48 -13.16 6.80
N PRO A 258 22.68 -13.79 6.80
CA PRO A 258 23.95 -13.08 6.66
C PRO A 258 24.06 -12.25 5.36
N PRO A 259 24.63 -11.02 5.40
CA PRO A 259 24.76 -10.12 4.24
C PRO A 259 25.51 -10.69 3.01
N LYS A 260 26.27 -11.78 3.19
CA LYS A 260 26.88 -12.54 2.08
C LYS A 260 25.83 -13.16 1.14
N LEU A 261 24.63 -13.50 1.61
CA LEU A 261 23.63 -14.31 0.91
C LEU A 261 22.66 -13.49 0.04
N LYS A 262 23.20 -12.70 -0.90
CA LYS A 262 22.48 -11.71 -1.73
C LYS A 262 21.27 -12.24 -2.53
N ASN A 263 21.18 -13.55 -2.77
CA ASN A 263 20.02 -14.11 -3.48
C ASN A 263 18.73 -14.00 -2.66
N TYR A 264 18.79 -14.12 -1.34
CA TYR A 264 17.65 -13.87 -0.44
C TYR A 264 17.23 -12.39 -0.46
N GLU A 265 18.18 -11.47 -0.61
CA GLU A 265 17.91 -10.03 -0.78
C GLU A 265 17.10 -9.78 -2.06
N ARG A 266 17.52 -10.38 -3.17
CA ARG A 266 16.81 -10.33 -4.46
C ARG A 266 15.42 -10.96 -4.35
N MET A 267 15.27 -12.08 -3.66
CA MET A 267 14.00 -12.79 -3.46
C MET A 267 13.01 -11.95 -2.62
N SER A 268 13.47 -11.43 -1.48
CA SER A 268 12.70 -10.53 -0.60
C SER A 268 12.24 -9.26 -1.33
N LYS A 269 13.16 -8.54 -2.00
CA LYS A 269 12.81 -7.34 -2.78
C LYS A 269 11.81 -7.65 -3.90
N SER A 270 11.94 -8.79 -4.57
CA SER A 270 11.04 -9.21 -5.65
C SER A 270 9.59 -9.49 -5.21
N THR A 271 9.33 -9.70 -3.91
CA THR A 271 7.99 -9.92 -3.35
C THR A 271 7.40 -8.68 -2.65
N ARG A 272 8.08 -7.52 -2.76
CA ARG A 272 7.87 -6.28 -1.98
C ARG A 272 8.28 -6.37 -0.50
N GLY A 273 8.91 -7.46 -0.07
CA GLY A 273 9.39 -7.66 1.29
C GLY A 273 10.73 -6.97 1.56
N SER A 274 11.52 -7.48 2.50
CA SER A 274 12.78 -6.83 2.91
C SER A 274 13.80 -7.81 3.48
N PHE A 275 15.07 -7.40 3.41
CA PHE A 275 16.24 -8.18 3.82
C PHE A 275 16.87 -7.56 5.06
N PHE A 276 17.33 -8.42 5.98
CA PHE A 276 17.97 -8.00 7.23
C PHE A 276 19.11 -8.95 7.58
N ASP A 277 20.12 -8.40 8.26
CA ASP A 277 21.22 -9.17 8.81
C ASP A 277 20.75 -9.98 10.03
N ILE A 278 21.14 -11.25 10.11
CA ILE A 278 20.84 -12.15 11.24
C ILE A 278 21.64 -11.80 12.50
N ASP A 279 22.79 -11.11 12.36
CA ASP A 279 23.58 -10.58 13.47
C ASP A 279 22.94 -9.32 14.09
N TYR A 280 21.83 -8.79 13.55
CA TYR A 280 21.20 -7.54 13.98
C TYR A 280 19.90 -7.75 14.79
N PRO A 281 19.57 -6.88 15.77
CA PRO A 281 18.37 -7.07 16.62
C PRO A 281 17.05 -7.18 15.85
N PHE A 282 16.47 -8.38 15.85
CA PHE A 282 15.17 -8.72 15.24
C PHE A 282 14.01 -7.82 15.68
N SER A 283 14.03 -7.28 16.91
CA SER A 283 13.03 -6.33 17.38
C SER A 283 12.88 -5.15 16.43
N THR A 284 14.00 -4.58 15.97
CA THR A 284 14.04 -3.49 14.99
C THR A 284 13.42 -3.89 13.64
N ILE A 285 13.63 -5.13 13.20
CA ILE A 285 13.06 -5.67 11.96
C ILE A 285 11.54 -5.68 12.03
N LEU A 286 11.02 -6.29 13.10
CA LEU A 286 9.61 -6.62 13.23
C LEU A 286 8.77 -5.45 13.79
N ASP A 287 9.37 -4.55 14.58
CA ASP A 287 8.77 -3.26 14.89
C ASP A 287 8.71 -2.37 13.64
N ASN A 288 9.76 -2.31 12.80
CA ASN A 288 9.68 -1.56 11.52
C ASN A 288 8.60 -2.12 10.59
N PHE A 289 8.50 -3.45 10.44
CA PHE A 289 7.43 -4.06 9.63
C PHE A 289 6.03 -3.80 10.22
N SER A 290 5.87 -3.96 11.54
CA SER A 290 4.62 -3.61 12.23
C SER A 290 4.26 -2.14 11.99
N ASN A 291 5.22 -1.23 12.15
CA ASN A 291 5.00 0.20 12.01
C ASN A 291 4.65 0.60 10.57
N GLN A 292 5.25 -0.05 9.55
CA GLN A 292 4.84 0.09 8.14
C GLN A 292 3.38 -0.35 7.91
N LEU A 293 2.95 -1.44 8.54
CA LEU A 293 1.55 -1.92 8.44
C LEU A 293 0.54 -1.04 9.20
N THR A 294 0.97 -0.22 10.18
CA THR A 294 0.06 0.54 11.05
C THR A 294 -0.08 2.03 10.74
N SER A 295 0.76 2.60 9.86
CA SER A 295 0.87 4.05 9.66
C SER A 295 0.52 4.51 8.24
N VAL A 296 -0.59 3.99 7.73
CA VAL A 296 -1.24 4.46 6.50
C VAL A 296 -2.30 5.52 6.86
N TYR A 297 -2.33 6.60 6.10
CA TYR A 297 -3.26 7.72 6.26
C TYR A 297 -4.18 7.87 5.05
N ALA A 298 -5.43 8.23 5.31
CA ALA A 298 -6.40 8.70 4.33
C ALA A 298 -6.43 10.23 4.36
N LEU A 299 -5.77 10.87 3.39
CA LEU A 299 -5.89 12.31 3.15
C LEU A 299 -7.14 12.55 2.30
N LYS A 300 -8.10 13.34 2.78
CA LYS A 300 -9.28 13.73 2.01
C LYS A 300 -9.11 15.17 1.53
N TYR A 301 -9.37 15.41 0.25
CA TYR A 301 -9.50 16.76 -0.32
C TYR A 301 -10.70 16.78 -1.27
N ARG A 302 -11.14 17.98 -1.68
CA ARG A 302 -12.23 18.12 -2.66
C ARG A 302 -11.69 18.69 -3.97
N SER A 303 -11.98 18.02 -5.07
CA SER A 303 -11.68 18.51 -6.41
C SER A 303 -12.61 19.68 -6.78
N GLU A 304 -12.10 20.63 -7.57
CA GLU A 304 -12.91 21.71 -8.18
C GLU A 304 -13.65 21.23 -9.42
N GLN A 305 -13.17 20.16 -10.06
CA GLN A 305 -13.84 19.53 -11.19
C GLN A 305 -15.08 18.77 -10.65
N LYS A 306 -16.24 19.03 -11.27
CA LYS A 306 -17.52 18.36 -10.92
C LYS A 306 -17.72 17.04 -11.65
N VAL A 307 -16.86 16.73 -12.62
CA VAL A 307 -16.95 15.59 -13.53
C VAL A 307 -15.64 14.82 -13.45
N ILE A 308 -15.75 13.50 -13.38
CA ILE A 308 -14.62 12.58 -13.25
C ILE A 308 -13.68 12.73 -14.47
N PRO A 309 -12.39 13.08 -14.31
CA PRO A 309 -11.45 13.20 -15.43
C PRO A 309 -10.89 11.84 -15.86
N ASP A 310 -10.26 11.77 -17.05
CA ASP A 310 -9.65 10.52 -17.55
C ASP A 310 -8.52 10.00 -16.67
N SER A 311 -7.77 10.94 -16.07
CA SER A 311 -6.76 10.69 -15.05
C SER A 311 -6.62 11.93 -14.16
N ILE A 312 -6.09 11.75 -12.94
CA ILE A 312 -5.58 12.85 -12.12
C ILE A 312 -4.07 12.67 -11.98
N ASN A 313 -3.32 13.75 -12.21
CA ASN A 313 -1.94 13.86 -11.77
C ASN A 313 -1.91 14.47 -10.37
N ILE A 314 -1.64 13.66 -9.35
CA ILE A 314 -1.44 14.15 -7.99
C ILE A 314 0.06 14.30 -7.73
N ALA A 315 0.47 15.45 -7.19
CA ALA A 315 1.69 15.56 -6.42
C ALA A 315 1.39 16.02 -4.99
N LEU A 316 2.27 15.66 -4.06
CA LEU A 316 2.32 16.26 -2.74
C LEU A 316 3.54 17.19 -2.67
N LEU A 317 3.37 18.35 -2.05
CA LEU A 317 4.45 19.28 -1.78
C LEU A 317 5.09 18.95 -0.43
N ASN A 318 6.42 18.77 -0.42
CA ASN A 318 7.24 18.93 0.78
C ASN A 318 8.16 20.14 0.53
N GLU A 319 7.95 21.18 1.33
CA GLU A 319 8.63 22.48 1.22
C GLU A 319 10.17 22.38 1.30
N GLN A 320 10.71 21.36 1.96
CA GLN A 320 12.15 21.23 2.23
C GLN A 320 12.95 20.52 1.13
N LYS A 321 12.31 19.80 0.20
CA LYS A 321 13.00 18.96 -0.80
C LYS A 321 12.75 19.33 -2.26
N GLN A 322 11.75 20.16 -2.58
CA GLN A 322 11.25 20.39 -3.95
C GLN A 322 10.83 19.11 -4.72
N GLN A 323 10.77 17.95 -4.04
CA GLN A 323 10.47 16.66 -4.65
C GLN A 323 8.96 16.46 -4.81
N LEU A 324 8.46 16.85 -5.98
CA LEU A 324 7.10 16.55 -6.42
C LEU A 324 6.96 15.04 -6.68
N VAL A 325 6.40 14.29 -5.72
CA VAL A 325 6.03 12.88 -5.91
C VAL A 325 4.79 12.80 -6.82
N ARG A 326 5.01 12.99 -8.13
CA ARG A 326 3.98 12.99 -9.17
C ARG A 326 3.50 11.57 -9.45
N LYS A 327 2.21 11.32 -9.26
CA LYS A 327 1.52 10.08 -9.62
C LYS A 327 0.35 10.41 -10.54
N ILE A 328 0.48 10.05 -11.81
CA ILE A 328 -0.63 10.04 -12.76
C ILE A 328 -1.45 8.78 -12.50
N ILE A 329 -2.75 8.94 -12.29
CA ILE A 329 -3.65 7.87 -11.90
C ILE A 329 -4.76 7.79 -12.96
N PRO A 330 -4.73 6.81 -13.87
CA PRO A 330 -5.78 6.63 -14.86
C PRO A 330 -7.07 6.21 -14.16
N ILE A 331 -8.10 7.02 -14.29
CA ILE A 331 -9.42 6.80 -13.70
C ILE A 331 -10.31 6.08 -14.70
N VAL A 332 -10.22 6.47 -15.97
CA VAL A 332 -10.99 5.89 -17.06
C VAL A 332 -10.14 4.81 -17.72
N GLU A 333 -10.12 3.63 -17.10
CA GLU A 333 -9.35 2.47 -17.52
C GLU A 333 -10.21 1.21 -17.44
N LEU A 334 -10.07 0.30 -18.42
CA LEU A 334 -10.89 -0.90 -18.52
C LEU A 334 -10.65 -1.80 -17.29
N GLY A 335 -11.73 -2.22 -16.64
CA GLY A 335 -11.68 -2.97 -15.38
C GLY A 335 -11.54 -2.12 -14.12
N ARG A 336 -11.27 -0.80 -14.22
CA ARG A 336 -11.22 0.06 -13.03
C ARG A 336 -12.60 0.21 -12.39
N LYS A 337 -12.62 0.13 -11.07
CA LYS A 337 -13.82 0.15 -10.23
C LYS A 337 -13.98 1.46 -9.47
N LEU A 338 -15.20 1.97 -9.42
CA LEU A 338 -15.65 3.08 -8.60
C LEU A 338 -16.72 2.54 -7.62
N ILE A 339 -16.53 2.65 -6.32
CA ILE A 339 -17.51 2.18 -5.33
C ILE A 339 -18.47 3.32 -4.99
N ILE A 340 -19.78 3.09 -5.06
CA ILE A 340 -20.78 4.05 -4.56
C ILE A 340 -21.31 3.52 -3.23
N GLU A 341 -20.69 3.98 -2.15
CA GLU A 341 -20.82 3.40 -0.80
C GLU A 341 -22.13 3.73 -0.08
N ASN A 342 -22.80 4.84 -0.42
CA ASN A 342 -24.01 5.30 0.25
C ASN A 342 -25.14 5.69 -0.72
N LEU A 343 -25.41 4.86 -1.73
CA LEU A 343 -26.75 4.85 -2.33
C LEU A 343 -27.74 4.57 -1.20
N LEU A 344 -28.66 5.52 -0.95
CA LEU A 344 -29.50 5.59 0.26
C LEU A 344 -30.66 4.57 0.28
N TYR A 345 -30.36 3.31 -0.05
CA TYR A 345 -31.27 2.19 0.05
C TYR A 345 -31.69 1.96 1.51
N LYS A 346 -33.01 1.88 1.75
CA LYS A 346 -33.54 1.37 3.02
C LYS A 346 -33.18 -0.12 3.17
N PHE A 347 -33.26 -0.66 4.39
CA PHE A 347 -33.06 -2.09 4.60
C PHE A 347 -34.05 -2.91 3.75
N GLY A 348 -33.56 -3.96 3.08
CA GLY A 348 -34.34 -4.77 2.13
C GLY A 348 -34.75 -4.09 0.81
N SER A 349 -34.50 -2.77 0.64
CA SER A 349 -34.94 -1.98 -0.51
C SER A 349 -33.85 -1.84 -1.59
N PHE A 350 -34.31 -1.57 -2.82
CA PHE A 350 -33.55 -1.20 -4.00
C PHE A 350 -33.99 0.16 -4.58
N ASP A 351 -34.85 0.89 -3.88
CA ASP A 351 -35.42 2.16 -4.33
C ASP A 351 -34.39 3.29 -4.23
N LEU A 352 -34.32 4.15 -5.26
CA LEU A 352 -33.47 5.34 -5.29
C LEU A 352 -34.31 6.63 -5.20
N PRO A 353 -33.84 7.67 -4.49
CA PRO A 353 -34.38 9.03 -4.63
C PRO A 353 -34.30 9.52 -6.10
N ASP A 354 -35.18 10.44 -6.49
CA ASP A 354 -35.19 11.05 -7.84
C ASP A 354 -33.90 11.81 -8.20
N THR A 355 -33.14 12.22 -7.18
CA THR A 355 -31.80 12.81 -7.31
C THR A 355 -30.83 12.13 -6.34
N VAL A 356 -29.76 11.55 -6.88
CA VAL A 356 -28.61 11.03 -6.14
C VAL A 356 -27.36 11.70 -6.68
N ILE A 357 -26.60 12.39 -5.82
CA ILE A 357 -25.50 13.28 -6.21
C ILE A 357 -24.41 12.50 -6.97
N GLU A 358 -24.04 11.33 -6.45
CA GLU A 358 -23.04 10.43 -7.04
C GLU A 358 -23.46 9.91 -8.42
N LEU A 359 -24.77 9.71 -8.65
CA LEU A 359 -25.29 9.31 -9.95
C LEU A 359 -25.44 10.48 -10.92
N GLU A 360 -25.66 11.70 -10.45
CA GLU A 360 -25.57 12.90 -11.30
C GLU A 360 -24.13 13.14 -11.78
N VAL A 361 -23.12 12.98 -10.90
CA VAL A 361 -21.69 13.05 -11.27
C VAL A 361 -21.34 11.97 -12.31
N LEU A 362 -21.79 10.73 -12.09
CA LEU A 362 -21.59 9.62 -13.04
C LEU A 362 -22.32 9.87 -14.38
N LYS A 363 -23.53 10.44 -14.36
CA LYS A 363 -24.29 10.83 -15.55
C LYS A 363 -23.57 11.92 -16.34
N GLU A 364 -23.15 13.01 -15.71
CA GLU A 364 -22.38 14.08 -16.39
C GLU A 364 -21.09 13.52 -17.01
N PHE A 365 -20.38 12.65 -16.29
CA PHE A 365 -19.22 11.95 -16.82
C PHE A 365 -19.54 11.12 -18.06
N MET A 366 -20.61 10.30 -18.04
CA MET A 366 -21.01 9.49 -19.19
C MET A 366 -21.55 10.32 -20.37
N ILE A 367 -22.09 11.53 -20.14
CA ILE A 367 -22.44 12.49 -21.19
C ILE A 367 -21.17 13.04 -21.85
N ASN A 368 -20.21 13.53 -21.06
CA ASN A 368 -18.95 14.10 -21.53
C ASN A 368 -17.99 13.06 -22.15
N LYS A 369 -18.22 11.77 -21.91
CA LYS A 369 -17.43 10.64 -22.45
C LYS A 369 -18.34 9.66 -23.21
N PRO A 370 -18.75 9.95 -24.45
CA PRO A 370 -19.79 9.18 -25.16
C PRO A 370 -19.41 7.71 -25.41
N ASN A 371 -18.12 7.39 -25.54
CA ASN A 371 -17.63 6.03 -25.76
C ASN A 371 -17.64 5.16 -24.49
N VAL A 372 -17.69 5.76 -23.29
CA VAL A 372 -17.55 5.01 -22.03
C VAL A 372 -18.76 4.11 -21.80
N ALA A 373 -18.51 2.81 -21.56
CA ALA A 373 -19.51 1.83 -21.17
C ALA A 373 -19.19 1.28 -19.78
N ILE A 374 -20.22 0.98 -18.99
CA ILE A 374 -20.09 0.55 -17.59
C ILE A 374 -20.82 -0.77 -17.29
N LEU A 375 -20.30 -1.50 -16.30
CA LEU A 375 -20.98 -2.59 -15.60
C LEU A 375 -21.26 -2.16 -14.16
N VAL A 376 -22.52 -2.21 -13.74
CA VAL A 376 -22.96 -2.00 -12.37
C VAL A 376 -22.98 -3.34 -11.63
N GLU A 377 -22.12 -3.50 -10.62
CA GLU A 377 -22.07 -4.69 -9.75
C GLU A 377 -22.73 -4.39 -8.39
N GLY A 378 -23.79 -5.12 -8.04
CA GLY A 378 -24.51 -4.95 -6.78
C GLY A 378 -24.09 -5.96 -5.70
N HIS A 379 -24.09 -5.52 -4.44
CA HIS A 379 -23.66 -6.31 -3.28
C HIS A 379 -24.61 -6.19 -2.06
N THR A 380 -24.51 -7.14 -1.14
CA THR A 380 -25.23 -7.16 0.14
C THR A 380 -24.29 -7.53 1.30
N ASP A 381 -24.75 -7.28 2.53
CA ASP A 381 -24.18 -7.92 3.72
C ASP A 381 -24.63 -9.40 3.85
N SER A 382 -24.23 -10.04 4.94
CA SER A 382 -24.49 -11.47 5.16
C SER A 382 -25.93 -11.84 5.53
N VAL A 383 -26.81 -10.88 5.83
CA VAL A 383 -28.14 -11.13 6.43
C VAL A 383 -29.09 -11.74 5.40
N GLY A 384 -29.87 -12.76 5.81
CA GLY A 384 -30.82 -13.44 4.93
C GLY A 384 -30.20 -14.49 3.99
N THR A 385 -31.04 -15.10 3.16
CA THR A 385 -30.66 -16.25 2.31
C THR A 385 -29.82 -15.83 1.09
N ASN A 386 -29.13 -16.79 0.46
CA ASN A 386 -28.38 -16.53 -0.78
C ASN A 386 -29.32 -16.04 -1.90
N ILE A 387 -30.48 -16.68 -2.07
CA ILE A 387 -31.48 -16.35 -3.10
C ILE A 387 -32.01 -14.92 -2.93
N MET A 388 -32.34 -14.53 -1.68
CA MET A 388 -32.80 -13.17 -1.37
C MET A 388 -31.71 -12.12 -1.67
N ASN A 389 -30.47 -12.37 -1.22
CA ASN A 389 -29.36 -11.46 -1.43
C ASN A 389 -28.97 -11.32 -2.90
N ASP A 390 -29.01 -12.40 -3.67
CA ASP A 390 -28.73 -12.38 -5.10
C ASP A 390 -29.77 -11.53 -5.84
N LYS A 391 -31.06 -11.76 -5.59
CA LYS A 391 -32.14 -10.95 -6.16
C LYS A 391 -32.03 -9.48 -5.76
N LEU A 392 -31.82 -9.17 -4.47
CA LEU A 392 -31.68 -7.80 -3.96
C LEU A 392 -30.48 -7.08 -4.60
N SER A 393 -29.35 -7.78 -4.74
CA SER A 393 -28.14 -7.21 -5.34
C SER A 393 -28.31 -6.89 -6.82
N LEU A 394 -29.02 -7.73 -7.59
CA LEU A 394 -29.32 -7.46 -8.99
C LEU A 394 -30.27 -6.26 -9.14
N LEU A 395 -31.35 -6.22 -8.35
CA LEU A 395 -32.34 -5.13 -8.38
C LEU A 395 -31.72 -3.76 -8.07
N ARG A 396 -30.74 -3.69 -7.16
CA ARG A 396 -29.96 -2.46 -6.89
C ARG A 396 -29.13 -2.02 -8.10
N ALA A 397 -28.46 -2.96 -8.78
CA ALA A 397 -27.72 -2.64 -10.00
C ALA A 397 -28.66 -2.17 -11.13
N GLU A 398 -29.82 -2.80 -11.27
CA GLU A 398 -30.86 -2.41 -12.24
C GLU A 398 -31.47 -1.05 -11.94
N SER A 399 -31.64 -0.69 -10.66
CA SER A 399 -32.15 0.62 -10.24
C SER A 399 -31.20 1.75 -10.62
N VAL A 400 -29.89 1.56 -10.43
CA VAL A 400 -28.86 2.51 -10.92
C VAL A 400 -28.87 2.61 -12.45
N LYS A 401 -29.00 1.49 -13.18
CA LYS A 401 -29.15 1.51 -14.65
C LYS A 401 -30.38 2.30 -15.09
N ASN A 402 -31.53 2.05 -14.47
CA ASN A 402 -32.80 2.70 -14.80
C ASN A 402 -32.76 4.21 -14.48
N TYR A 403 -32.11 4.59 -13.37
CA TYR A 403 -31.83 6.00 -13.04
C TYR A 403 -31.04 6.68 -14.16
N LEU A 404 -29.91 6.11 -14.57
CA LEU A 404 -29.06 6.69 -15.62
C LEU A 404 -29.77 6.77 -16.99
N ILE A 405 -30.62 5.79 -17.32
CA ILE A 405 -31.47 5.83 -18.54
C ILE A 405 -32.51 6.96 -18.45
N LYS A 406 -33.21 7.11 -17.31
CA LYS A 406 -34.14 8.23 -17.04
C LYS A 406 -33.46 9.60 -17.20
N LYS A 407 -32.14 9.66 -17.01
CA LYS A 407 -31.29 10.86 -17.12
C LYS A 407 -30.55 10.97 -18.47
N GLY A 408 -30.93 10.17 -19.48
CA GLY A 408 -30.47 10.30 -20.87
C GLY A 408 -29.31 9.40 -21.30
N ILE A 409 -28.78 8.54 -20.43
CA ILE A 409 -27.70 7.62 -20.82
C ILE A 409 -28.25 6.44 -21.64
N ASN A 410 -27.68 6.22 -22.81
CA ASN A 410 -28.04 5.11 -23.70
C ASN A 410 -27.93 3.74 -22.98
N ALA A 411 -28.98 2.92 -23.05
CA ALA A 411 -29.12 1.69 -22.27
C ALA A 411 -28.12 0.57 -22.62
N GLN A 412 -27.57 0.58 -23.85
CA GLN A 412 -26.56 -0.37 -24.31
C GLN A 412 -25.19 -0.09 -23.67
N ARG A 413 -24.93 1.16 -23.23
CA ARG A 413 -23.71 1.55 -22.49
C ARG A 413 -23.69 1.09 -21.03
N ILE A 414 -24.76 0.45 -20.53
CA ILE A 414 -24.89 0.04 -19.11
C ILE A 414 -25.25 -1.44 -19.02
N ARG A 415 -24.37 -2.25 -18.41
CA ARG A 415 -24.63 -3.63 -17.98
C ARG A 415 -24.85 -3.69 -16.47
N THR A 416 -25.49 -4.75 -15.98
CA THR A 416 -25.83 -4.95 -14.56
C THR A 416 -25.51 -6.38 -14.11
N LYS A 417 -25.15 -6.58 -12.84
CA LYS A 417 -24.90 -7.91 -12.25
C LYS A 417 -25.03 -7.91 -10.73
N GLY A 418 -25.75 -8.88 -10.18
CA GLY A 418 -25.82 -9.11 -8.73
C GLY A 418 -24.80 -10.15 -8.25
N TYR A 419 -24.11 -9.88 -7.14
CA TYR A 419 -23.21 -10.83 -6.46
C TYR A 419 -23.68 -11.28 -5.08
N GLY A 420 -24.78 -10.71 -4.57
CA GLY A 420 -25.26 -10.92 -3.21
C GLY A 420 -24.13 -10.74 -2.19
N LYS A 421 -24.04 -11.69 -1.26
CA LYS A 421 -23.04 -11.72 -0.18
C LYS A 421 -21.72 -12.42 -0.52
N ARG A 422 -21.49 -12.83 -1.78
CA ARG A 422 -20.29 -13.60 -2.20
C ARG A 422 -19.01 -12.77 -2.34
N ARG A 423 -19.09 -11.44 -2.21
CA ARG A 423 -17.94 -10.51 -2.34
C ARG A 423 -17.97 -9.42 -1.25
N PRO A 424 -17.78 -9.78 0.03
CA PRO A 424 -17.59 -8.79 1.10
C PRO A 424 -16.27 -8.04 0.93
N ILE A 425 -16.19 -6.84 1.49
CA ILE A 425 -14.97 -6.03 1.63
C ILE A 425 -14.64 -5.71 3.09
N ALA A 426 -15.53 -6.05 4.03
CA ALA A 426 -15.36 -5.91 5.47
C ALA A 426 -16.03 -7.07 6.21
N THR A 427 -15.75 -7.25 7.50
CA THR A 427 -16.48 -8.22 8.35
C THR A 427 -17.99 -7.97 8.31
N ASN A 428 -18.79 -9.03 8.49
CA ASN A 428 -20.23 -8.93 8.67
C ASN A 428 -20.69 -9.01 10.14
N GLU A 429 -19.77 -9.13 11.09
CA GLU A 429 -20.08 -9.19 12.53
C GLU A 429 -20.50 -7.83 13.07
N THR A 430 -19.83 -6.75 12.63
CA THR A 430 -20.14 -5.37 13.02
C THR A 430 -21.13 -4.72 12.05
N GLU A 431 -22.00 -3.82 12.54
CA GLU A 431 -22.93 -3.10 11.67
C GLU A 431 -22.20 -2.15 10.71
N PHE A 432 -21.05 -1.62 11.10
CA PHE A 432 -20.17 -0.83 10.24
C PHE A 432 -19.67 -1.64 9.04
N GLY A 433 -19.13 -2.84 9.27
CA GLY A 433 -18.67 -3.73 8.19
C GLY A 433 -19.82 -4.22 7.30
N ARG A 434 -20.98 -4.54 7.88
CA ARG A 434 -22.21 -4.81 7.10
C ARG A 434 -22.60 -3.62 6.23
N LYS A 435 -22.52 -2.38 6.74
CA LYS A 435 -22.79 -1.17 5.94
C LYS A 435 -21.86 -1.06 4.73
N LEU A 436 -20.56 -1.31 4.90
CA LEU A 436 -19.58 -1.34 3.79
C LEU A 436 -19.89 -2.44 2.76
N ASN A 437 -20.44 -3.58 3.20
CA ASN A 437 -20.83 -4.67 2.29
C ASN A 437 -22.10 -4.36 1.46
N ARG A 438 -23.02 -3.52 1.96
CA ARG A 438 -24.25 -3.07 1.27
C ARG A 438 -24.01 -1.98 0.19
N ARG A 439 -23.06 -2.21 -0.70
CA ARG A 439 -22.58 -1.25 -1.72
C ARG A 439 -23.03 -1.56 -3.14
N THR A 440 -22.81 -0.61 -4.05
CA THR A 440 -22.78 -0.84 -5.51
C THR A 440 -21.42 -0.43 -6.06
N GLU A 441 -20.89 -1.15 -7.04
CA GLU A 441 -19.64 -0.83 -7.73
C GLU A 441 -19.91 -0.55 -9.22
N ILE A 442 -19.19 0.40 -9.81
CA ILE A 442 -19.25 0.74 -11.23
C ILE A 442 -17.90 0.36 -11.85
N VAL A 443 -17.91 -0.54 -12.84
CA VAL A 443 -16.71 -0.99 -13.55
C VAL A 443 -16.71 -0.40 -14.95
N ILE A 444 -15.62 0.24 -15.37
CA ILE A 444 -15.48 0.69 -16.76
C ILE A 444 -15.21 -0.54 -17.64
N ILE A 445 -16.04 -0.77 -18.67
CA ILE A 445 -15.95 -1.93 -19.59
C ILE A 445 -15.80 -1.52 -21.07
N GLY A 446 -15.83 -0.23 -21.37
CA GLY A 446 -15.48 0.38 -22.65
C GLY A 446 -15.11 1.85 -22.43
N LYS A 447 -14.27 2.42 -23.29
CA LYS A 447 -13.87 3.83 -23.31
C LYS A 447 -13.40 4.24 -24.70
#